data_AF-A0A5D2X3S7-F1
#
_entry.id   AF-A0A5D2X3S7-F1
#
_cell.length_a   1.000
_cell.length_b   1.000
_cell.length_c   1.000
_cell.angle_alpha   90.00
_cell.angle_beta   90.00
_cell.angle_gamma   90.00
#
_symmetry.space_group_name_H-M   'P 1'
#
loop_
_entity.id
_entity.type
_entity.pdbx_description
1 polymer ?
#
loop_
_entity_poly.entity_id
_entity_poly.type
_entity_poly.pdbx_seq_one_letter_code
_entity_poly.pdbx_strand_id
1 'polypeptide(L)'
;MDAHKLCREYGENIINDPGYVDIFPASRIPRQIQHLLKPIYRLTSGVSKESLGSYEDEQEEGFRIMTEPRTLFSVLQLTPDEQVRKMAYLKGNSVPHANHEVLDKLINSRHELAQIMGCKSYAEFVMQLNMASSPEVVVSFLLEMSNMVKEKADEEFNTIRNLKRDVCGQRCVDLEPWDEAYYTTMMKSSAYSLDSAVVASYFSLPQCIEGLKLLVKSLFGARFDSVPMAPGESWHPDVLKMCIHHPEEGDLGFLYLDLFSRKGKYPGCATFAIKGGRKISETEYQLPVMALVFNFSRSHDSSIVRLNHGELETLFHEFGHALHALLSRTDYQHFAGTRVALDFAETPSNLFEYYARDYRVLKKFARHYSTGEVIPEKLVKSLNGARDMFAATELQRQIFYSLVDQTLFGEQLSVPRDTNSIVAHLKRQHSNEKHVEGTHMHIRFSHFLTYGAGYYSYLYAKCFAATIWKKLCQEDPLSPTTGTLLRTKLLQYGGAKEPADLLTDLVGDGIVRYHNGGIVPDVTSCLEEMKLLDDKNRHIGK
;
A
#
# COMPACT_ATOMS: atom_id res chain seq x y z
N MET A 1 17.73 21.12 -9.71
CA MET A 1 18.33 20.72 -8.41
C MET A 1 17.37 20.94 -7.24
N ASP A 2 16.53 21.98 -7.30
CA ASP A 2 15.66 22.35 -6.17
C ASP A 2 14.54 21.35 -5.86
N ALA A 3 13.84 20.79 -6.87
CA ALA A 3 12.77 19.82 -6.64
C ALA A 3 13.22 18.57 -5.86
N HIS A 4 14.41 18.03 -6.15
CA HIS A 4 14.95 16.87 -5.43
C HIS A 4 15.30 17.20 -3.97
N LYS A 5 15.84 18.41 -3.71
CA LYS A 5 16.11 18.88 -2.34
C LYS A 5 14.81 19.04 -1.57
N LEU A 6 13.77 19.63 -2.19
CA LEU A 6 12.44 19.78 -1.60
C LEU A 6 11.79 18.43 -1.29
N CYS A 7 11.92 17.43 -2.18
CA CYS A 7 11.42 16.08 -1.89
C CYS A 7 12.10 15.47 -0.66
N ARG A 8 13.42 15.62 -0.54
CA ARG A 8 14.17 15.11 0.62
C ARG A 8 13.73 15.82 1.90
N GLU A 9 13.67 17.15 1.88
CA GLU A 9 13.25 17.98 3.00
C GLU A 9 11.83 17.63 3.45
N TYR A 10 10.89 17.46 2.50
CA TYR A 10 9.53 17.04 2.80
C TYR A 10 9.48 15.70 3.54
N GLY A 11 10.25 14.71 3.08
CA GLY A 11 10.35 13.40 3.72
C GLY A 11 11.03 13.44 5.09
N GLU A 12 12.11 14.21 5.22
CA GLU A 12 12.84 14.42 6.48
C GLU A 12 11.96 15.09 7.52
N ASN A 13 11.15 16.08 7.13
CA ASN A 13 10.23 16.76 8.04
C ASN A 13 9.18 15.79 8.63
N ILE A 14 8.67 14.83 7.85
CA ILE A 14 7.71 13.82 8.36
C ILE A 14 8.37 12.92 9.41
N ILE A 15 9.66 12.61 9.23
CA ILE A 15 10.43 11.76 10.15
C ILE A 15 10.81 12.55 11.41
N ASN A 16 11.20 13.82 11.26
CA ASN A 16 11.73 14.65 12.34
C ASN A 16 10.63 15.28 13.22
N ASP A 17 9.48 15.61 12.64
CA ASP A 17 8.29 16.09 13.36
C ASP A 17 7.07 15.20 13.04
N PRO A 18 7.05 13.96 13.56
CA PRO A 18 5.93 13.05 13.36
C PRO A 18 4.70 13.45 14.18
N GLY A 19 4.84 14.39 15.13
CA GLY A 19 3.85 14.78 16.14
C GLY A 19 3.72 13.81 17.31
N TYR A 20 3.18 14.30 18.43
CA TYR A 20 2.82 13.45 19.57
C TYR A 20 1.65 14.00 20.38
N VAL A 21 0.95 13.11 21.08
CA VAL A 21 -0.04 13.45 22.11
C VAL A 21 0.22 12.67 23.39
N ASP A 22 0.07 13.33 24.53
CA ASP A 22 0.27 12.74 25.86
C ASP A 22 -1.10 12.41 26.48
N ILE A 23 -1.30 11.14 26.83
CA ILE A 23 -2.56 10.61 27.32
C ILE A 23 -2.42 10.16 28.76
N PHE A 24 -3.26 10.71 29.64
CA PHE A 24 -3.41 10.33 31.04
C PHE A 24 -4.90 10.12 31.38
N PRO A 25 -5.23 9.18 32.29
CA PRO A 25 -4.34 8.13 32.83
C PRO A 25 -4.01 7.05 31.79
N ALA A 26 -2.98 6.24 32.07
CA ALA A 26 -2.56 5.10 31.26
C ALA A 26 -3.71 4.11 30.92
N SER A 27 -4.73 4.02 31.78
CA SER A 27 -5.91 3.15 31.58
C SER A 27 -6.76 3.51 30.37
N ARG A 28 -6.60 4.72 29.80
CA ARG A 28 -7.28 5.13 28.56
C ARG A 28 -6.71 4.47 27.31
N ILE A 29 -5.52 3.86 27.40
CA ILE A 29 -4.87 3.13 26.32
C ILE A 29 -5.05 1.62 26.51
N PRO A 30 -5.56 0.89 25.51
CA PRO A 30 -5.66 -0.57 25.56
C PRO A 30 -4.28 -1.23 25.72
N ARG A 31 -4.20 -2.23 26.62
CA ARG A 31 -2.96 -2.97 26.90
C ARG A 31 -2.26 -3.51 25.64
N GLN A 32 -3.04 -3.97 24.66
CA GLN A 32 -2.52 -4.57 23.43
C GLN A 32 -1.69 -3.62 22.56
N ILE A 33 -1.86 -2.29 22.68
CA ILE A 33 -1.08 -1.31 21.91
C ILE A 33 -0.04 -0.55 22.73
N GLN A 34 0.00 -0.74 24.06
CA GLN A 34 0.92 0.00 24.94
C GLN A 34 2.40 -0.22 24.58
N HIS A 35 2.75 -1.39 24.06
CA HIS A 35 4.11 -1.70 23.59
C HIS A 35 4.58 -0.86 22.40
N LEU A 36 3.66 -0.21 21.69
CA LEU A 36 3.96 0.72 20.60
C LEU A 36 4.22 2.16 21.09
N LEU A 37 3.92 2.45 22.36
CA LEU A 37 3.88 3.80 22.91
C LEU A 37 4.99 4.02 23.93
N LYS A 38 5.31 5.28 24.20
CA LYS A 38 6.32 5.65 25.20
C LYS A 38 5.65 5.95 26.55
N PRO A 39 6.00 5.26 27.65
CA PRO A 39 5.47 5.60 28.97
C PRO A 39 5.97 6.97 29.42
N ILE A 40 5.10 7.72 30.11
CA ILE A 40 5.37 9.06 30.66
C ILE A 40 4.72 9.18 32.04
N TYR A 41 5.24 10.08 32.88
CA TYR A 41 4.77 10.28 34.25
C TYR A 41 4.54 11.77 34.51
N ARG A 42 3.50 12.11 35.27
CA ARG A 42 3.26 13.48 35.75
C ARG A 42 2.91 13.47 37.24
N LEU A 43 3.26 14.54 37.94
CA LEU A 43 2.86 14.76 39.34
C LEU A 43 1.40 15.22 39.37
N THR A 44 0.55 14.56 40.16
CA THR A 44 -0.80 15.05 40.43
C THR A 44 -0.79 15.85 41.73
N SER A 45 -1.12 17.14 41.68
CA SER A 45 -1.35 17.92 42.88
C SER A 45 -2.64 17.44 43.54
N GLY A 46 -2.52 16.68 44.64
CA GLY A 46 -3.65 16.14 45.37
C GLY A 46 -4.60 17.24 45.87
N VAL A 47 -5.90 17.11 45.56
CA VAL A 47 -6.95 17.88 46.24
C VAL A 47 -7.00 17.38 47.69
N SER A 48 -6.83 18.31 48.63
CA SER A 48 -6.80 18.10 50.07
C SER A 48 -7.97 17.22 50.56
N LYS A 49 -7.65 16.02 51.05
CA LYS A 49 -8.42 15.41 52.14
C LYS A 49 -7.74 15.85 53.43
N GLU A 50 -8.41 16.71 54.18
CA GLU A 50 -8.02 17.02 55.56
C GLU A 50 -8.14 15.73 56.40
N SER A 51 -7.06 14.97 56.49
CA SER A 51 -6.77 14.07 57.60
C SER A 51 -5.31 13.64 57.52
N LEU A 52 -4.54 14.14 58.48
CA LEU A 52 -3.16 13.83 58.86
C LEU A 52 -2.42 12.69 58.11
N GLY A 53 -1.31 13.08 57.45
CA GLY A 53 -0.09 12.27 57.38
C GLY A 53 0.39 11.92 55.97
N SER A 54 1.64 12.30 55.68
CA SER A 54 2.46 12.05 54.47
C SER A 54 2.00 12.67 53.14
N TYR A 55 2.77 13.66 52.66
CA TYR A 55 2.80 14.05 51.25
C TYR A 55 3.56 12.98 50.47
N GLU A 56 2.86 12.01 49.89
CA GLU A 56 3.38 11.27 48.74
C GLU A 56 2.81 11.96 47.50
N ASP A 57 3.68 12.60 46.72
CA ASP A 57 3.32 13.04 45.38
C ASP A 57 2.93 11.80 44.57
N GLU A 58 1.64 11.60 44.33
CA GLU A 58 1.17 10.51 43.46
C GLU A 58 1.66 10.80 42.03
N GLN A 59 2.52 9.93 41.51
CA GLN A 59 2.90 9.95 40.10
C GLN A 59 1.83 9.23 39.29
N GLU A 60 1.13 9.98 38.42
CA GLU A 60 0.19 9.39 37.46
C GLU A 60 0.94 8.95 36.21
N GLU A 61 0.83 7.66 35.89
CA GLU A 61 1.36 7.09 34.65
C GLU A 61 0.44 7.39 33.46
N GLY A 62 1.06 7.68 32.32
CA GLY A 62 0.40 7.88 31.03
C GLY A 62 1.24 7.36 29.88
N PHE A 63 0.73 7.55 28.66
CA PHE A 63 1.45 7.17 27.44
C PHE A 63 1.54 8.35 26.47
N ARG A 64 2.72 8.52 25.88
CA ARG A 64 2.93 9.36 24.71
C ARG A 64 2.72 8.56 23.45
N ILE A 65 1.77 9.00 22.64
CA ILE A 65 1.50 8.48 21.31
C ILE A 65 2.28 9.32 20.31
N MET A 66 3.26 8.73 19.64
CA MET A 66 3.88 9.33 18.46
C MET A 66 2.94 9.15 17.27
N THR A 67 2.72 10.20 16.48
CA THR A 67 1.75 10.16 15.39
C THR A 67 2.39 9.77 14.05
N GLU A 68 3.44 8.95 14.03
CA GLU A 68 3.88 8.29 12.79
C GLU A 68 2.81 7.32 12.26
N PRO A 69 2.76 7.05 10.93
CA PRO A 69 1.62 6.37 10.30
C PRO A 69 1.23 5.03 10.94
N ARG A 70 2.21 4.16 11.26
CA ARG A 70 1.94 2.84 11.86
C ARG A 70 1.27 2.96 13.23
N THR A 71 1.86 3.77 14.11
CA THR A 71 1.38 3.98 15.49
C THR A 71 0.01 4.68 15.49
N LEU A 72 -0.15 5.72 14.66
CA LEU A 72 -1.42 6.43 14.49
C LEU A 72 -2.53 5.48 14.02
N PHE A 73 -2.27 4.67 13.00
CA PHE A 73 -3.25 3.72 12.48
C PHE A 73 -3.69 2.71 13.54
N SER A 74 -2.75 2.12 14.29
CA SER A 74 -3.06 1.21 15.40
C SER A 74 -3.90 1.88 16.49
N VAL A 75 -3.62 3.13 16.84
CA VAL A 75 -4.42 3.88 17.82
C VAL A 75 -5.85 4.10 17.32
N LEU A 76 -6.02 4.52 16.06
CA LEU A 76 -7.35 4.77 15.48
C LEU A 76 -8.18 3.49 15.34
N GLN A 77 -7.56 2.33 15.09
CA GLN A 77 -8.26 1.05 14.96
C GLN A 77 -8.63 0.41 16.29
N LEU A 78 -7.76 0.53 17.30
CA LEU A 78 -7.81 -0.35 18.48
C LEU A 78 -8.19 0.36 19.77
N THR A 79 -8.24 1.70 19.80
CA THR A 79 -8.51 2.49 21.02
C THR A 79 -10.01 2.78 21.18
N PRO A 80 -10.69 2.27 22.22
CA PRO A 80 -12.11 2.53 22.45
C PRO A 80 -12.42 3.99 22.83
N ASP A 81 -11.49 4.68 23.49
CA ASP A 81 -11.65 6.07 23.90
C ASP A 81 -11.65 7.02 22.69
N GLU A 82 -12.82 7.58 22.38
CA GLU A 82 -13.02 8.50 21.26
C GLU A 82 -12.15 9.76 21.36
N GLN A 83 -11.97 10.32 22.56
CA GLN A 83 -11.17 11.53 22.72
C GLN A 83 -9.69 11.26 22.45
N VAL A 84 -9.19 10.07 22.82
CA VAL A 84 -7.83 9.65 22.46
C VAL A 84 -7.69 9.54 20.94
N ARG A 85 -8.64 8.88 20.25
CA ARG A 85 -8.63 8.79 18.78
C ARG A 85 -8.67 10.17 18.13
N LYS A 86 -9.54 11.06 18.61
CA LYS A 86 -9.66 12.44 18.13
C LYS A 86 -8.35 13.23 18.29
N MET A 87 -7.75 13.22 19.48
CA MET A 87 -6.48 13.92 19.74
C MET A 87 -5.36 13.39 18.83
N ALA A 88 -5.23 12.07 18.72
CA ALA A 88 -4.24 11.43 17.86
C ALA A 88 -4.47 11.77 16.37
N TYR A 89 -5.72 11.72 15.90
CA TYR A 89 -6.09 12.07 14.52
C TYR A 89 -5.76 13.52 14.18
N LEU A 90 -6.20 14.46 15.03
CA LEU A 90 -5.96 15.89 14.82
C LEU A 90 -4.47 16.19 14.81
N LYS A 91 -3.72 15.70 15.80
CA LYS A 91 -2.28 15.92 15.86
C LYS A 91 -1.55 15.27 14.68
N GLY A 92 -1.89 14.02 14.38
CA GLY A 92 -1.30 13.27 13.28
C GLY A 92 -1.56 13.89 11.90
N ASN A 93 -2.67 14.60 11.71
CA ASN A 93 -2.96 15.27 10.45
C ASN A 93 -2.63 16.77 10.45
N SER A 94 -2.00 17.34 11.49
CA SER A 94 -1.67 18.79 11.55
C SER A 94 -0.17 19.09 11.46
N VAL A 95 0.68 18.07 11.47
CA VAL A 95 2.14 18.22 11.43
C VAL A 95 2.75 17.35 10.34
N PRO A 96 3.95 17.65 9.80
CA PRO A 96 4.80 18.80 10.12
C PRO A 96 4.35 20.08 9.39
N HIS A 97 4.19 21.18 10.12
CA HIS A 97 3.72 22.46 9.54
C HIS A 97 4.68 22.99 8.45
N ALA A 98 5.98 22.70 8.58
CA ALA A 98 7.00 23.08 7.61
C ALA A 98 6.70 22.56 6.18
N ASN A 99 5.95 21.46 6.06
CA ASN A 99 5.66 20.86 4.77
C ASN A 99 4.62 21.61 3.94
N HIS A 100 3.90 22.59 4.50
CA HIS A 100 3.07 23.48 3.67
C HIS A 100 3.95 24.25 2.67
N GLU A 101 4.94 24.98 3.17
CA GLU A 101 5.82 25.80 2.32
C GLU A 101 6.69 24.93 1.40
N VAL A 102 7.16 23.78 1.88
CA VAL A 102 7.95 22.84 1.06
C VAL A 102 7.11 22.27 -0.09
N LEU A 103 5.84 21.92 0.16
CA LEU A 103 4.96 21.41 -0.89
C LEU A 103 4.63 22.48 -1.93
N ASP A 104 4.34 23.72 -1.51
CA ASP A 104 4.06 24.82 -2.43
C ASP A 104 5.26 25.09 -3.35
N LYS A 105 6.47 25.11 -2.78
CA LYS A 105 7.71 25.21 -3.55
C LYS A 105 7.89 24.03 -4.50
N LEU A 106 7.58 22.80 -4.04
CA LEU A 106 7.71 21.60 -4.87
C LEU A 106 6.75 21.63 -6.08
N ILE A 107 5.50 22.02 -5.86
CA ILE A 107 4.50 22.19 -6.93
C ILE A 107 5.00 23.23 -7.95
N ASN A 108 5.44 24.39 -7.47
CA ASN A 108 5.94 25.46 -8.34
C ASN A 108 7.19 25.04 -9.13
N SER A 109 8.18 24.43 -8.48
CA SER A 109 9.40 23.95 -9.17
C SER A 109 9.10 22.87 -10.22
N ARG A 110 8.12 22.00 -9.95
CA ARG A 110 7.67 20.99 -10.92
C ARG A 110 6.88 21.58 -12.07
N HIS A 111 6.06 22.59 -11.82
CA HIS A 111 5.38 23.34 -12.86
C HIS A 111 6.38 24.09 -13.74
N GLU A 112 7.37 24.77 -13.16
CA GLU A 112 8.45 25.43 -13.92
C GLU A 112 9.22 24.44 -14.80
N LEU A 113 9.57 23.26 -14.26
CA LEU A 113 10.16 22.18 -15.05
C LEU A 113 9.28 21.81 -16.25
N ALA A 114 7.97 21.65 -16.04
CA ALA A 114 7.05 21.31 -17.11
C ALA A 114 7.00 22.40 -18.20
N GLN A 115 6.95 23.67 -17.81
CA GLN A 115 6.95 24.82 -18.74
C GLN A 115 8.25 24.85 -19.58
N ILE A 116 9.41 24.61 -18.96
CA ILE A 116 10.69 24.50 -19.66
C ILE A 116 10.66 23.35 -20.68
N MET A 117 10.00 22.24 -20.34
CA MET A 117 9.81 21.09 -21.23
C MET A 117 8.67 21.28 -22.24
N GLY A 118 8.05 22.46 -22.32
CA GLY A 118 6.98 22.77 -23.27
C GLY A 118 5.61 22.16 -22.92
N CYS A 119 5.41 21.72 -21.68
CA CYS A 119 4.16 21.16 -21.18
C CYS A 119 3.41 22.22 -20.34
N LYS A 120 2.07 22.20 -20.36
CA LYS A 120 1.22 23.13 -19.59
C LYS A 120 1.26 22.84 -18.08
N SER A 121 1.55 21.59 -17.70
CA SER A 121 1.58 21.16 -16.31
C SER A 121 2.55 20.03 -16.04
N TYR A 122 2.88 19.83 -14.77
CA TYR A 122 3.70 18.67 -14.38
C TYR A 122 2.97 17.35 -14.64
N ALA A 123 1.64 17.32 -14.47
CA ALA A 123 0.82 16.17 -14.84
C ALA A 123 0.92 15.83 -16.33
N GLU A 124 0.81 16.81 -17.21
CA GLU A 124 0.98 16.59 -18.66
C GLU A 124 2.39 16.09 -18.98
N PHE A 125 3.42 16.69 -18.37
CA PHE A 125 4.81 16.24 -18.54
C PHE A 125 5.01 14.77 -18.15
N VAL A 126 4.51 14.36 -16.98
CA VAL A 126 4.63 12.97 -16.50
C VAL A 126 3.87 12.00 -17.40
N MET A 127 2.69 12.39 -17.89
CA MET A 127 1.80 11.48 -18.62
C MET A 127 2.19 11.23 -20.07
N GLN A 128 3.12 11.99 -20.64
CA GLN A 128 3.62 11.76 -22.01
C GLN A 128 4.17 10.34 -22.23
N LEU A 129 4.70 9.71 -21.17
CA LEU A 129 5.28 8.36 -21.22
C LEU A 129 4.36 7.29 -20.58
N ASN A 130 3.15 7.68 -20.20
CA ASN A 130 2.18 6.81 -19.54
C ASN A 130 1.08 6.40 -20.50
N MET A 131 0.40 5.29 -20.21
CA MET A 131 -0.72 4.79 -21.00
C MET A 131 -1.87 5.80 -21.09
N ALA A 132 -2.15 6.52 -20.00
CA ALA A 132 -3.23 7.51 -19.96
C ALA A 132 -3.01 8.69 -20.93
N SER A 133 -1.77 8.99 -21.31
CA SER A 133 -1.33 10.03 -22.25
C SER A 133 -1.66 11.50 -21.89
N SER A 134 -2.69 11.79 -21.09
CA SER A 134 -3.05 13.16 -20.72
C SER A 134 -3.81 13.27 -19.37
N PRO A 135 -3.73 14.41 -18.67
CA PRO A 135 -4.45 14.62 -17.41
C PRO A 135 -5.96 14.52 -17.56
N GLU A 136 -6.50 14.93 -18.70
CA GLU A 136 -7.93 14.88 -19.00
C GLU A 136 -8.45 13.43 -19.04
N VAL A 137 -7.66 12.51 -19.62
CA VAL A 137 -7.99 11.07 -19.65
C VAL A 137 -8.05 10.51 -18.22
N VAL A 138 -7.05 10.86 -17.39
CA VAL A 138 -7.00 10.42 -15.99
C VAL A 138 -8.15 10.99 -15.18
N VAL A 139 -8.42 12.29 -15.25
CA VAL A 139 -9.52 12.92 -14.51
C VAL A 139 -10.87 12.36 -14.96
N SER A 140 -11.08 12.16 -16.27
CA SER A 140 -12.28 11.52 -16.80
C SER A 140 -12.51 10.13 -16.20
N PHE A 141 -11.45 9.28 -16.20
CA PHE A 141 -11.47 7.96 -15.58
C PHE A 141 -11.79 8.01 -14.08
N LEU A 142 -11.13 8.90 -13.32
CA LEU A 142 -11.34 9.04 -11.88
C LEU A 142 -12.77 9.49 -11.55
N LEU A 143 -13.34 10.39 -12.34
CA LEU A 143 -14.72 10.84 -12.18
C LEU A 143 -15.74 9.75 -12.55
N GLU A 144 -15.48 8.98 -13.61
CA GLU A 144 -16.27 7.79 -13.96
C GLU A 144 -16.31 6.82 -12.77
N MET A 145 -15.14 6.45 -12.23
CA MET A 145 -15.04 5.58 -11.06
C MET A 145 -15.69 6.18 -9.82
N SER A 146 -15.52 7.48 -9.58
CA SER A 146 -16.14 8.20 -8.45
C SER A 146 -17.66 8.10 -8.51
N ASN A 147 -18.25 8.17 -9.70
CA ASN A 147 -19.69 8.04 -9.88
C ASN A 147 -20.16 6.60 -9.65
N MET A 148 -19.43 5.62 -10.17
CA MET A 148 -19.76 4.19 -10.03
C MET A 148 -19.71 3.70 -8.57
N VAL A 149 -18.76 4.19 -7.78
CA VAL A 149 -18.56 3.73 -6.39
C VAL A 149 -19.47 4.43 -5.38
N LYS A 150 -20.04 5.59 -5.74
CA LYS A 150 -20.68 6.52 -4.81
C LYS A 150 -21.80 5.89 -3.99
N GLU A 151 -22.77 5.25 -4.65
CA GLU A 151 -23.93 4.67 -3.97
C GLU A 151 -23.49 3.60 -2.96
N LYS A 152 -22.55 2.73 -3.34
CA LYS A 152 -22.06 1.69 -2.44
C LYS A 152 -21.25 2.25 -1.27
N ALA A 153 -20.42 3.25 -1.51
CA ALA A 153 -19.68 3.94 -0.46
C ALA A 153 -20.64 4.63 0.52
N ASP A 154 -21.72 5.25 0.03
CA ASP A 154 -22.78 5.83 0.86
C ASP A 154 -23.44 4.75 1.75
N GLU A 155 -23.81 3.59 1.20
CA GLU A 155 -24.36 2.46 1.95
C GLU A 155 -23.42 1.95 3.04
N GLU A 156 -22.15 1.72 2.69
CA GLU A 156 -21.11 1.25 3.59
C GLU A 156 -20.89 2.25 4.73
N PHE A 157 -20.75 3.54 4.41
CA PHE A 157 -20.57 4.60 5.39
C PHE A 157 -21.78 4.74 6.33
N ASN A 158 -23.00 4.63 5.79
CA ASN A 158 -24.22 4.60 6.59
C ASN A 158 -24.27 3.39 7.54
N THR A 159 -23.74 2.24 7.11
CA THR A 159 -23.64 1.04 7.94
C THR A 159 -22.70 1.27 9.13
N ILE A 160 -21.54 1.90 8.90
CA ILE A 160 -20.59 2.27 9.95
C ILE A 160 -21.23 3.27 10.93
N ARG A 161 -21.92 4.29 10.41
CA ARG A 161 -22.65 5.28 11.23
C ARG A 161 -23.71 4.63 12.11
N ASN A 162 -24.50 3.70 11.55
CA ASN A 162 -25.53 2.99 12.31
C ASN A 162 -24.92 2.19 13.46
N LEU A 163 -23.81 1.49 13.23
CA LEU A 163 -23.13 0.76 14.29
C LEU A 163 -22.63 1.68 15.41
N LYS A 164 -22.05 2.83 15.09
CA LYS A 164 -21.65 3.83 16.11
C LYS A 164 -22.85 4.23 16.98
N ARG A 165 -24.00 4.50 16.36
CA ARG A 165 -25.23 4.85 17.08
C ARG A 165 -25.72 3.73 17.99
N ASP A 166 -25.61 2.48 17.55
CA ASP A 166 -26.05 1.32 18.33
C ASP A 166 -25.14 1.08 19.54
N VAL A 167 -23.81 1.25 19.38
CA VAL A 167 -22.83 1.05 20.46
C VAL A 167 -22.82 2.19 21.48
N CYS A 168 -22.96 3.44 21.03
CA CYS A 168 -22.89 4.61 21.90
C CYS A 168 -24.25 5.11 22.41
N GLY A 169 -25.35 4.50 21.96
CA GLY A 169 -26.72 4.95 22.21
C GLY A 169 -27.15 6.12 21.31
N GLN A 170 -28.46 6.31 21.13
CA GLN A 170 -29.08 7.26 20.19
C GLN A 170 -28.75 8.76 20.43
N ARG A 171 -28.04 9.10 21.50
CA ARG A 171 -27.58 10.48 21.79
C ARG A 171 -26.21 10.80 21.17
N CYS A 172 -25.58 9.86 20.47
CA CYS A 172 -24.26 10.03 19.92
C CYS A 172 -24.25 10.92 18.66
N VAL A 173 -23.18 11.71 18.54
CA VAL A 173 -22.83 12.57 17.40
C VAL A 173 -22.62 11.72 16.15
N ASP A 174 -22.76 12.33 14.98
CA ASP A 174 -22.49 11.73 13.66
C ASP A 174 -21.12 11.03 13.59
N LEU A 175 -20.91 10.19 12.58
CA LEU A 175 -19.63 9.51 12.36
C LEU A 175 -18.55 10.54 12.02
N GLU A 176 -17.50 10.58 12.84
CA GLU A 176 -16.37 11.50 12.63
C GLU A 176 -15.17 10.76 12.03
N PRO A 177 -14.24 11.48 11.37
CA PRO A 177 -13.06 10.88 10.75
C PRO A 177 -12.20 9.97 11.63
N TRP A 178 -12.08 10.27 12.92
CA TRP A 178 -11.32 9.45 13.89
C TRP A 178 -12.09 8.21 14.36
N ASP A 179 -13.31 7.99 13.88
CA ASP A 179 -14.14 6.84 14.23
C ASP A 179 -14.12 5.73 13.18
N GLU A 180 -13.97 6.08 11.91
CA GLU A 180 -14.11 5.15 10.79
C GLU A 180 -13.23 3.90 10.96
N ALA A 181 -11.94 4.08 11.23
CA ALA A 181 -11.00 2.98 11.41
C ALA A 181 -11.36 2.07 12.60
N TYR A 182 -11.89 2.64 13.68
CA TYR A 182 -12.30 1.88 14.87
C TYR A 182 -13.52 1.01 14.58
N TYR A 183 -14.60 1.62 14.05
CA TYR A 183 -15.84 0.91 13.81
C TYR A 183 -15.72 -0.09 12.66
N THR A 184 -14.99 0.22 11.59
CA THR A 184 -14.72 -0.75 10.52
C THR A 184 -13.92 -1.94 11.03
N THR A 185 -12.91 -1.73 11.90
CA THR A 185 -12.16 -2.82 12.53
C THR A 185 -13.08 -3.69 13.40
N MET A 186 -13.92 -3.06 14.22
CA MET A 186 -14.89 -3.77 15.07
C MET A 186 -15.88 -4.60 14.23
N MET A 187 -16.36 -4.07 13.10
CA MET A 187 -17.24 -4.77 12.17
C MET A 187 -16.56 -5.98 11.54
N LYS A 188 -15.32 -5.80 11.06
CA LYS A 188 -14.54 -6.89 10.44
C LYS A 188 -14.26 -8.01 11.43
N SER A 189 -13.85 -7.66 12.66
CA SER A 189 -13.62 -8.63 13.73
C SER A 189 -14.91 -9.37 14.12
N SER A 190 -16.04 -8.67 14.23
CA SER A 190 -17.32 -9.28 14.63
C SER A 190 -17.91 -10.18 13.54
N ALA A 191 -17.90 -9.74 12.27
CA ALA A 191 -18.50 -10.48 11.16
C ALA A 191 -17.76 -11.79 10.86
N TYR A 192 -16.44 -11.82 11.06
CA TYR A 192 -15.59 -12.93 10.62
C TYR A 192 -14.90 -13.69 11.75
N SER A 193 -15.09 -13.28 13.01
CA SER A 193 -14.46 -13.91 14.19
C SER A 193 -12.94 -14.09 14.03
N LEU A 194 -12.29 -13.04 13.50
CA LEU A 194 -10.86 -13.07 13.19
C LEU A 194 -10.04 -12.66 14.42
N ASP A 195 -9.36 -13.63 15.01
CA ASP A 195 -8.31 -13.39 15.99
C ASP A 195 -6.97 -13.23 15.25
N SER A 196 -6.35 -12.06 15.39
CA SER A 196 -5.10 -11.72 14.72
C SER A 196 -3.93 -12.63 15.13
N ALA A 197 -3.89 -13.10 16.37
CA ALA A 197 -2.86 -14.01 16.86
C ALA A 197 -3.06 -15.43 16.30
N VAL A 198 -4.32 -15.86 16.12
CA VAL A 198 -4.64 -17.14 15.45
C VAL A 198 -4.29 -17.06 13.96
N VAL A 199 -4.56 -15.94 13.29
CA VAL A 199 -4.20 -15.78 11.88
C VAL A 199 -2.69 -15.80 11.70
N ALA A 200 -1.97 -15.01 12.51
CA ALA A 200 -0.51 -14.91 12.43
C ALA A 200 0.20 -16.24 12.76
N SER A 201 -0.44 -17.16 13.49
CA SER A 201 0.16 -18.46 13.80
C SER A 201 0.35 -19.36 12.57
N TYR A 202 -0.30 -19.09 11.44
CA TYR A 202 -0.15 -19.82 10.17
C TYR A 202 0.90 -19.21 9.21
N PHE A 203 1.45 -18.05 9.55
CA PHE A 203 2.32 -17.26 8.68
C PHE A 203 3.66 -16.97 9.35
N SER A 204 4.38 -18.01 9.76
CA SER A 204 5.77 -17.83 10.18
C SER A 204 6.63 -17.38 8.99
N LEU A 205 7.59 -16.49 9.24
CA LEU A 205 8.44 -15.95 8.17
C LEU A 205 9.12 -17.02 7.30
N PRO A 206 9.68 -18.12 7.85
CA PRO A 206 10.24 -19.19 7.04
C PRO A 206 9.21 -19.83 6.10
N GLN A 207 7.97 -20.06 6.56
CA GLN A 207 6.90 -20.61 5.71
C GLN A 207 6.48 -19.62 4.63
N CYS A 208 6.43 -18.32 4.93
CA CYS A 208 6.15 -17.29 3.93
C CYS A 208 7.21 -17.28 2.82
N ILE A 209 8.50 -17.46 3.17
CA ILE A 209 9.58 -17.62 2.18
C ILE A 209 9.39 -18.89 1.36
N GLU A 210 8.99 -20.02 1.97
CA GLU A 210 8.63 -21.23 1.21
C GLU A 210 7.45 -21.00 0.26
N GLY A 211 6.51 -20.12 0.61
CA GLY A 211 5.46 -19.64 -0.28
C GLY A 211 6.02 -18.95 -1.54
N LEU A 212 7.03 -18.10 -1.39
CA LEU A 212 7.70 -17.46 -2.53
C LEU A 212 8.42 -18.51 -3.41
N LYS A 213 9.12 -19.47 -2.78
CA LYS A 213 9.78 -20.57 -3.50
C LYS A 213 8.79 -21.44 -4.27
N LEU A 214 7.64 -21.72 -3.68
CA LEU A 214 6.54 -22.45 -4.32
C LEU A 214 6.09 -21.74 -5.60
N LEU A 215 5.87 -20.41 -5.56
CA LEU A 215 5.48 -19.67 -6.75
C LEU A 215 6.52 -19.77 -7.85
N VAL A 216 7.81 -19.59 -7.53
CA VAL A 216 8.90 -19.68 -8.51
C VAL A 216 8.95 -21.06 -9.15
N LYS A 217 8.78 -22.12 -8.36
CA LYS A 217 8.77 -23.50 -8.83
C LYS A 217 7.55 -23.81 -9.68
N SER A 218 6.35 -23.49 -9.20
CA SER A 218 5.10 -23.85 -9.85
C SER A 218 4.86 -23.06 -11.13
N LEU A 219 5.15 -21.75 -11.14
CA LEU A 219 4.86 -20.90 -12.29
C LEU A 219 5.98 -20.92 -13.33
N PHE A 220 7.24 -20.95 -12.89
CA PHE A 220 8.38 -20.70 -13.79
C PHE A 220 9.31 -21.90 -13.94
N GLY A 221 9.02 -23.05 -13.31
CA GLY A 221 9.87 -24.23 -13.37
C GLY A 221 11.27 -24.04 -12.77
N ALA A 222 11.48 -22.94 -12.04
CA ALA A 222 12.76 -22.55 -11.47
C ALA A 222 12.86 -22.86 -9.97
N ARG A 223 14.06 -22.87 -9.43
CA ARG A 223 14.32 -22.98 -7.98
C ARG A 223 14.63 -21.60 -7.42
N PHE A 224 14.29 -21.38 -6.15
CA PHE A 224 14.60 -20.16 -5.42
C PHE A 224 15.33 -20.50 -4.14
N ASP A 225 16.65 -20.50 -4.20
CA ASP A 225 17.51 -21.08 -3.18
C ASP A 225 18.36 -20.01 -2.49
N SER A 226 18.62 -20.20 -1.19
CA SER A 226 19.59 -19.36 -0.49
C SER A 226 21.00 -19.69 -0.96
N VAL A 227 21.79 -18.66 -1.22
CA VAL A 227 23.18 -18.78 -1.69
C VAL A 227 24.11 -17.98 -0.77
N PRO A 228 25.35 -18.43 -0.56
CA PRO A 228 26.29 -17.72 0.28
C PRO A 228 26.65 -16.36 -0.31
N MET A 229 26.89 -15.39 0.57
CA MET A 229 27.44 -14.09 0.23
C MET A 229 28.97 -14.14 0.22
N ALA A 230 29.59 -13.40 -0.70
CA ALA A 230 31.02 -13.18 -0.69
C ALA A 230 31.44 -12.29 0.51
N PRO A 231 32.71 -12.38 0.97
CA PRO A 231 33.22 -11.50 2.01
C PRO A 231 33.00 -10.01 1.66
N GLY A 232 32.33 -9.27 2.56
CA GLY A 232 32.04 -7.85 2.38
C GLY A 232 30.85 -7.51 1.47
N GLU A 233 30.13 -8.51 0.95
CA GLU A 233 28.96 -8.29 0.08
C GLU A 233 27.74 -7.75 0.84
N SER A 234 27.58 -8.12 2.12
CA SER A 234 26.43 -7.72 2.93
C SER A 234 26.61 -6.37 3.61
N TRP A 235 25.54 -5.55 3.64
CA TRP A 235 25.46 -4.35 4.48
C TRP A 235 24.95 -4.62 5.91
N HIS A 236 24.42 -5.82 6.19
CA HIS A 236 23.94 -6.17 7.53
C HIS A 236 23.89 -7.70 7.74
N PRO A 237 24.23 -8.23 8.94
CA PRO A 237 24.25 -9.68 9.21
C PRO A 237 22.93 -10.42 8.95
N ASP A 238 21.80 -9.74 9.16
CA ASP A 238 20.46 -10.32 8.99
C ASP A 238 20.00 -10.40 7.51
N VAL A 239 20.80 -9.93 6.53
CA VAL A 239 20.42 -9.95 5.11
C VAL A 239 20.67 -11.34 4.54
N LEU A 240 19.68 -11.88 3.82
CA LEU A 240 19.80 -13.16 3.12
C LEU A 240 19.97 -12.92 1.63
N LYS A 241 20.81 -13.72 0.96
CA LYS A 241 20.93 -13.74 -0.49
C LYS A 241 20.25 -14.97 -1.04
N MET A 242 19.43 -14.76 -2.05
CA MET A 242 18.67 -15.80 -2.74
C MET A 242 18.96 -15.72 -4.25
N CYS A 243 18.92 -16.87 -4.92
CA CYS A 243 19.09 -16.99 -6.37
C CYS A 243 17.88 -17.68 -7.00
N ILE A 244 17.34 -17.11 -8.08
CA ILE A 244 16.42 -17.84 -8.95
C ILE A 244 17.25 -18.60 -9.98
N HIS A 245 17.13 -19.93 -10.00
CA HIS A 245 17.89 -20.80 -10.91
C HIS A 245 16.94 -21.67 -11.74
N HIS A 246 16.98 -21.52 -13.05
CA HIS A 246 16.23 -22.37 -13.98
C HIS A 246 17.11 -23.55 -14.43
N PRO A 247 16.59 -24.79 -14.45
CA PRO A 247 17.39 -25.97 -14.76
C PRO A 247 18.03 -25.93 -16.16
N GLU A 248 17.41 -25.25 -17.13
CA GLU A 248 17.89 -25.18 -18.51
C GLU A 248 18.62 -23.87 -18.85
N GLU A 249 18.32 -22.79 -18.14
CA GLU A 249 18.86 -21.45 -18.46
C GLU A 249 19.95 -21.01 -17.46
N GLY A 250 20.13 -21.75 -16.37
CA GLY A 250 21.02 -21.38 -15.28
C GLY A 250 20.44 -20.31 -14.37
N ASP A 251 21.31 -19.49 -13.78
CA ASP A 251 20.90 -18.43 -12.86
C ASP A 251 20.14 -17.34 -13.61
N LEU A 252 18.96 -16.99 -13.10
CA LEU A 252 18.10 -15.96 -13.66
C LEU A 252 18.29 -14.59 -13.00
N GLY A 253 18.82 -14.54 -11.77
CA GLY A 253 19.05 -13.32 -11.02
C GLY A 253 19.15 -13.54 -9.51
N PHE A 254 19.56 -12.50 -8.79
CA PHE A 254 19.78 -12.55 -7.34
C PHE A 254 18.89 -11.55 -6.58
N LEU A 255 18.39 -11.98 -5.43
CA LEU A 255 17.55 -11.18 -4.54
C LEU A 255 18.14 -11.15 -3.14
N TYR A 256 18.37 -9.95 -2.60
CA TYR A 256 18.66 -9.76 -1.19
C TYR A 256 17.37 -9.55 -0.41
N LEU A 257 17.22 -10.24 0.72
CA LEU A 257 16.09 -10.09 1.64
C LEU A 257 16.58 -9.36 2.90
N ASP A 258 16.13 -8.12 3.10
CA ASP A 258 16.41 -7.32 4.29
C ASP A 258 15.10 -7.10 5.07
N LEU A 259 14.78 -8.02 5.98
CA LEU A 259 13.40 -8.23 6.42
C LEU A 259 13.01 -7.57 7.74
N PHE A 260 13.99 -7.30 8.63
CA PHE A 260 13.71 -6.87 10.00
C PHE A 260 13.86 -5.36 10.20
N SER A 261 13.06 -4.80 11.10
CA SER A 261 13.18 -3.40 11.50
C SER A 261 14.46 -3.13 12.28
N ARG A 262 15.11 -1.99 12.01
CA ARG A 262 16.26 -1.48 12.78
C ARG A 262 16.40 0.03 12.62
N LYS A 263 17.06 0.67 13.59
CA LYS A 263 17.34 2.11 13.57
C LYS A 263 18.15 2.48 12.32
N GLY A 264 17.75 3.55 11.63
CA GLY A 264 18.44 4.07 10.44
C GLY A 264 18.16 3.33 9.13
N LYS A 265 17.31 2.29 9.15
CA LYS A 265 16.82 1.62 7.93
C LYS A 265 15.67 2.39 7.29
N TYR A 266 15.50 2.26 5.98
CA TYR A 266 14.31 2.72 5.27
C TYR A 266 13.03 2.20 5.97
N PRO A 267 12.09 3.09 6.37
CA PRO A 267 10.96 2.72 7.22
C PRO A 267 9.81 2.03 6.49
N GLY A 268 9.79 2.04 5.14
CA GLY A 268 8.76 1.41 4.32
C GLY A 268 9.08 -0.03 3.91
N CYS A 269 8.16 -0.63 3.16
CA CYS A 269 8.43 -1.83 2.37
C CYS A 269 8.70 -1.39 0.93
N ALA A 270 9.71 -1.97 0.27
CA ALA A 270 10.05 -1.62 -1.10
C ALA A 270 11.01 -2.63 -1.73
N THR A 271 10.99 -2.66 -3.06
CA THR A 271 11.94 -3.37 -3.91
C THR A 271 12.88 -2.39 -4.59
N PHE A 272 14.18 -2.57 -4.36
CA PHE A 272 15.24 -1.73 -4.91
C PHE A 272 16.04 -2.47 -5.98
N ALA A 273 16.23 -1.84 -7.14
CA ALA A 273 17.16 -2.34 -8.15
C ALA A 273 18.59 -1.97 -7.78
N ILE A 274 19.45 -2.98 -7.61
CA ILE A 274 20.91 -2.80 -7.47
C ILE A 274 21.56 -2.86 -8.84
N LYS A 275 21.14 -3.82 -9.67
CA LYS A 275 21.65 -4.03 -11.02
C LYS A 275 20.52 -4.51 -11.95
N GLY A 276 20.31 -3.82 -13.06
CA GLY A 276 19.33 -4.23 -14.08
C GLY A 276 19.85 -5.36 -14.96
N GLY A 277 18.95 -6.19 -15.49
CA GLY A 277 19.28 -7.20 -16.49
C GLY A 277 19.60 -6.55 -17.83
N ARG A 278 20.65 -7.02 -18.53
CA ARG A 278 20.93 -6.56 -19.90
C ARG A 278 21.76 -7.55 -20.71
N LYS A 279 21.63 -7.50 -22.03
CA LYS A 279 22.56 -8.17 -22.93
C LYS A 279 23.91 -7.41 -22.92
N ILE A 280 25.01 -8.13 -22.76
CA ILE A 280 26.38 -7.59 -22.88
C ILE A 280 26.94 -7.94 -24.26
N SER A 281 26.72 -9.18 -24.70
CA SER A 281 27.07 -9.69 -26.02
C SER A 281 26.08 -10.77 -26.45
N GLU A 282 26.26 -11.37 -27.64
CA GLU A 282 25.43 -12.50 -28.09
C GLU A 282 25.48 -13.71 -27.17
N THR A 283 26.53 -13.86 -26.37
CA THR A 283 26.74 -15.02 -25.49
C THR A 283 26.74 -14.67 -23.99
N GLU A 284 26.69 -13.39 -23.64
CA GLU A 284 26.79 -12.93 -22.26
C GLU A 284 25.60 -12.02 -21.88
N TYR A 285 24.94 -12.38 -20.79
CA TYR A 285 23.84 -11.61 -20.20
C TYR A 285 24.17 -11.21 -18.76
N GLN A 286 24.04 -9.92 -18.46
CA GLN A 286 24.14 -9.38 -17.12
C GLN A 286 22.90 -9.75 -16.30
N LEU A 287 23.06 -10.57 -15.28
CA LEU A 287 21.93 -10.96 -14.43
C LEU A 287 21.45 -9.81 -13.52
N PRO A 288 20.13 -9.63 -13.37
CA PRO A 288 19.57 -8.64 -12.46
C PRO A 288 19.87 -8.97 -10.99
N VAL A 289 20.02 -7.92 -10.18
CA VAL A 289 20.22 -8.00 -8.74
C VAL A 289 19.30 -6.99 -8.07
N MET A 290 18.46 -7.48 -7.15
CA MET A 290 17.43 -6.70 -6.47
C MET A 290 17.58 -6.83 -4.95
N ALA A 291 17.03 -5.88 -4.20
CA ALA A 291 16.90 -5.96 -2.75
C ALA A 291 15.46 -5.70 -2.34
N LEU A 292 14.89 -6.61 -1.56
CA LEU A 292 13.53 -6.57 -1.04
C LEU A 292 13.61 -6.23 0.45
N VAL A 293 13.05 -5.08 0.81
CA VAL A 293 13.24 -4.42 2.12
C VAL A 293 11.91 -4.39 2.86
N PHE A 294 11.89 -4.92 4.08
CA PHE A 294 10.73 -4.96 4.98
C PHE A 294 11.09 -4.50 6.39
N ASN A 295 10.08 -4.23 7.20
CA ASN A 295 10.24 -3.83 8.61
C ASN A 295 9.41 -4.72 9.54
N PHE A 296 9.57 -6.04 9.42
CA PHE A 296 8.95 -7.00 10.33
C PHE A 296 9.54 -6.87 11.73
N SER A 297 8.69 -7.10 12.73
CA SER A 297 9.08 -7.05 14.14
C SER A 297 10.20 -8.05 14.44
N ARG A 298 11.22 -7.58 15.16
CA ARG A 298 12.36 -8.42 15.53
C ARG A 298 11.95 -9.39 16.65
N SER A 299 12.37 -10.63 16.50
CA SER A 299 12.48 -11.63 17.55
C SER A 299 13.94 -12.08 17.61
N HIS A 300 14.42 -12.55 18.77
CA HIS A 300 15.76 -13.14 18.89
C HIS A 300 15.96 -14.38 18.00
N ASP A 301 14.87 -15.01 17.56
CA ASP A 301 14.85 -16.12 16.61
C ASP A 301 13.87 -15.81 15.46
N SER A 302 14.38 -15.83 14.22
CA SER A 302 13.58 -15.61 13.00
C SER A 302 12.48 -16.65 12.80
N SER A 303 12.62 -17.85 13.40
CA SER A 303 11.59 -18.90 13.38
C SER A 303 10.32 -18.49 14.15
N ILE A 304 10.44 -17.51 15.05
CA ILE A 304 9.36 -17.00 15.90
C ILE A 304 8.65 -15.80 15.24
N VAL A 305 9.25 -15.19 14.20
CA VAL A 305 8.64 -14.06 13.49
C VAL A 305 7.42 -14.55 12.73
N ARG A 306 6.28 -13.93 13.02
CA ARG A 306 4.97 -14.24 12.46
C ARG A 306 4.42 -13.00 11.81
N LEU A 307 3.94 -13.15 10.59
CA LEU A 307 3.36 -12.08 9.80
C LEU A 307 1.85 -12.09 10.04
N ASN A 308 1.24 -10.92 10.11
CA ASN A 308 -0.19 -10.84 9.87
C ASN A 308 -0.49 -11.00 8.37
N HIS A 309 -1.77 -11.20 8.01
CA HIS A 309 -2.14 -11.44 6.62
C HIS A 309 -1.84 -10.25 5.69
N GLY A 310 -1.96 -9.00 6.17
CA GLY A 310 -1.58 -7.82 5.39
C GLY A 310 -0.06 -7.69 5.14
N GLU A 311 0.75 -8.11 6.10
CA GLU A 311 2.21 -8.23 5.93
C GLU A 311 2.58 -9.31 4.91
N LEU A 312 1.84 -10.42 4.87
CA LEU A 312 2.00 -11.46 3.85
C LEU A 312 1.62 -10.94 2.45
N GLU A 313 0.49 -10.24 2.32
CA GLU A 313 0.10 -9.62 1.05
C GLU A 313 1.16 -8.63 0.57
N THR A 314 1.68 -7.79 1.48
CA THR A 314 2.78 -6.86 1.16
C THR A 314 4.04 -7.60 0.72
N LEU A 315 4.38 -8.73 1.34
CA LEU A 315 5.51 -9.57 0.93
C LEU A 315 5.35 -10.06 -0.51
N PHE A 316 4.15 -10.52 -0.88
CA PHE A 316 3.86 -10.99 -2.23
C PHE A 316 3.81 -9.84 -3.24
N HIS A 317 3.32 -8.66 -2.84
CA HIS A 317 3.34 -7.43 -3.65
C HIS A 317 4.79 -7.08 -4.06
N GLU A 318 5.69 -6.93 -3.09
CA GLU A 318 7.10 -6.62 -3.35
C GLU A 318 7.80 -7.75 -4.10
N PHE A 319 7.43 -9.00 -3.83
CA PHE A 319 7.96 -10.12 -4.60
C PHE A 319 7.51 -10.08 -6.07
N GLY A 320 6.31 -9.56 -6.37
CA GLY A 320 5.87 -9.31 -7.73
C GLY A 320 6.75 -8.30 -8.47
N HIS A 321 7.16 -7.21 -7.82
CA HIS A 321 8.15 -6.27 -8.35
C HIS A 321 9.51 -6.96 -8.59
N ALA A 322 9.96 -7.76 -7.62
CA ALA A 322 11.21 -8.52 -7.75
C ALA A 322 11.15 -9.52 -8.91
N LEU A 323 10.05 -10.27 -9.07
CA LEU A 323 9.87 -11.22 -10.17
C LEU A 323 9.87 -10.52 -11.52
N HIS A 324 9.22 -9.36 -11.64
CA HIS A 324 9.25 -8.57 -12.87
C HIS A 324 10.69 -8.22 -13.27
N ALA A 325 11.52 -7.80 -12.33
CA ALA A 325 12.92 -7.49 -12.57
C ALA A 325 13.80 -8.73 -12.81
N LEU A 326 13.64 -9.79 -12.02
CA LEU A 326 14.48 -11.00 -12.10
C LEU A 326 14.21 -11.81 -13.37
N LEU A 327 12.97 -11.80 -13.86
CA LEU A 327 12.57 -12.54 -15.05
C LEU A 327 12.68 -11.72 -16.35
N SER A 328 12.99 -10.43 -16.27
CA SER A 328 13.24 -9.56 -17.44
C SER A 328 14.47 -10.01 -18.24
N ARG A 329 14.34 -10.05 -19.57
CA ARG A 329 15.36 -10.43 -20.55
C ARG A 329 15.50 -9.37 -21.64
N THR A 330 15.90 -8.17 -21.23
CA THR A 330 15.98 -6.99 -22.09
C THR A 330 17.40 -6.77 -22.63
N ASP A 331 17.52 -6.19 -23.82
CA ASP A 331 18.83 -5.82 -24.36
C ASP A 331 19.49 -4.68 -23.57
N TYR A 332 18.70 -3.72 -23.09
CA TYR A 332 19.18 -2.56 -22.35
C TYR A 332 18.64 -2.54 -20.92
N GLN A 333 19.53 -2.29 -19.95
CA GLN A 333 19.16 -2.24 -18.53
C GLN A 333 18.14 -1.14 -18.20
N HIS A 334 18.01 -0.12 -19.04
CA HIS A 334 17.06 0.99 -18.85
C HIS A 334 15.61 0.56 -19.03
N PHE A 335 15.38 -0.61 -19.64
CA PHE A 335 14.08 -1.23 -19.78
C PHE A 335 13.90 -2.44 -18.85
N ALA A 336 14.88 -2.77 -18.01
CA ALA A 336 14.80 -3.96 -17.18
C ALA A 336 13.78 -3.80 -16.04
N GLY A 337 12.94 -4.83 -15.84
CA GLY A 337 12.03 -4.93 -14.72
C GLY A 337 10.95 -3.85 -14.72
N THR A 338 10.80 -3.18 -13.58
CA THR A 338 9.76 -2.18 -13.34
C THR A 338 10.04 -0.82 -13.99
N ARG A 339 11.04 -0.72 -14.88
CA ARG A 339 11.31 0.48 -15.69
C ARG A 339 10.36 0.54 -16.90
N VAL A 340 9.08 0.63 -16.61
CA VAL A 340 7.93 0.65 -17.53
C VAL A 340 7.14 1.96 -17.36
N ALA A 341 6.07 2.14 -18.16
CA ALA A 341 5.09 3.20 -17.91
C ALA A 341 4.56 3.14 -16.45
N LEU A 342 4.44 4.30 -15.80
CA LEU A 342 4.12 4.36 -14.37
C LEU A 342 2.75 3.75 -14.05
N ASP A 343 1.78 3.96 -14.93
CA ASP A 343 0.42 3.43 -14.83
C ASP A 343 0.26 1.96 -15.23
N PHE A 344 1.38 1.27 -15.46
CA PHE A 344 1.47 -0.18 -15.62
C PHE A 344 2.39 -0.83 -14.57
N ALA A 345 3.37 -0.12 -14.01
CA ALA A 345 4.43 -0.64 -13.15
C ALA A 345 3.94 -1.48 -11.95
N GLU A 346 2.80 -1.11 -11.37
CA GLU A 346 2.19 -1.79 -10.22
C GLU A 346 1.33 -3.00 -10.60
N THR A 347 1.15 -3.30 -11.89
CA THR A 347 0.28 -4.40 -12.34
C THR A 347 0.80 -5.77 -11.86
N PRO A 348 2.09 -6.12 -12.04
CA PRO A 348 2.59 -7.39 -11.56
C PRO A 348 2.53 -7.52 -10.04
N SER A 349 2.86 -6.47 -9.28
CA SER A 349 2.81 -6.51 -7.81
C SER A 349 1.39 -6.73 -7.29
N ASN A 350 0.40 -6.00 -7.83
CA ASN A 350 -1.02 -6.20 -7.49
C ASN A 350 -1.53 -7.61 -7.91
N LEU A 351 -1.05 -8.15 -9.04
CA LEU A 351 -1.39 -9.51 -9.46
C LEU A 351 -0.89 -10.55 -8.43
N PHE A 352 0.33 -10.40 -7.92
CA PHE A 352 0.89 -11.36 -6.96
C PHE A 352 0.22 -11.30 -5.58
N GLU A 353 -0.49 -10.22 -5.22
CA GLU A 353 -1.32 -10.19 -4.01
C GLU A 353 -2.44 -11.24 -4.04
N TYR A 354 -3.02 -11.54 -5.20
CA TYR A 354 -4.07 -12.57 -5.32
C TYR A 354 -3.57 -13.96 -4.89
N TYR A 355 -2.30 -14.27 -5.14
CA TYR A 355 -1.69 -15.51 -4.69
C TYR A 355 -1.58 -15.61 -3.17
N ALA A 356 -1.41 -14.48 -2.47
CA ALA A 356 -1.43 -14.43 -0.99
C ALA A 356 -2.85 -14.54 -0.40
N ARG A 357 -3.88 -14.58 -1.26
CA ARG A 357 -5.30 -14.61 -0.88
C ARG A 357 -5.99 -15.93 -1.28
N ASP A 358 -5.41 -16.68 -2.20
CA ASP A 358 -5.99 -17.91 -2.71
C ASP A 358 -5.70 -19.12 -1.80
N TYR A 359 -6.76 -19.76 -1.29
CA TYR A 359 -6.63 -20.93 -0.42
C TYR A 359 -5.83 -22.07 -1.05
N ARG A 360 -5.92 -22.29 -2.37
CA ARG A 360 -5.20 -23.37 -3.07
C ARG A 360 -3.69 -23.14 -3.05
N VAL A 361 -3.26 -21.87 -3.00
CA VAL A 361 -1.87 -21.45 -2.83
C VAL A 361 -1.49 -21.52 -1.36
N LEU A 362 -2.24 -20.85 -0.47
CA LEU A 362 -1.94 -20.77 0.96
C LEU A 362 -1.83 -22.15 1.62
N LYS A 363 -2.71 -23.10 1.29
CA LYS A 363 -2.71 -24.45 1.87
C LYS A 363 -1.43 -25.25 1.61
N LYS A 364 -0.58 -24.80 0.68
CA LYS A 364 0.69 -25.46 0.34
C LYS A 364 1.82 -25.11 1.30
N PHE A 365 1.81 -23.91 1.88
CA PHE A 365 2.91 -23.42 2.74
C PHE A 365 2.45 -22.92 4.12
N ALA A 366 1.25 -22.35 4.23
CA ALA A 366 0.74 -21.78 5.47
C ALA A 366 0.29 -22.90 6.43
N ARG A 367 1.06 -23.10 7.50
CA ARG A 367 0.80 -24.11 8.52
C ARG A 367 0.98 -23.53 9.90
N HIS A 368 0.17 -23.96 10.85
CA HIS A 368 0.27 -23.53 12.23
C HIS A 368 1.68 -23.83 12.76
N TYR A 369 2.37 -22.81 13.28
CA TYR A 369 3.79 -22.91 13.63
C TYR A 369 4.08 -24.01 14.67
N SER A 370 3.14 -24.29 15.58
CA SER A 370 3.32 -25.31 16.63
C SER A 370 2.74 -26.69 16.30
N THR A 371 1.64 -26.77 15.52
CA THR A 371 0.92 -28.04 15.27
C THR A 371 1.20 -28.60 13.88
N GLY A 372 1.71 -27.79 12.95
CA GLY A 372 1.92 -28.17 11.54
C GLY A 372 0.64 -28.30 10.72
N GLU A 373 -0.53 -28.04 11.31
CA GLU A 373 -1.82 -28.09 10.64
C GLU A 373 -1.92 -27.04 9.53
N VAL A 374 -2.51 -27.43 8.40
CA VAL A 374 -2.71 -26.54 7.26
C VAL A 374 -3.74 -25.46 7.63
N ILE A 375 -3.54 -24.23 7.13
CA ILE A 375 -4.52 -23.15 7.31
C ILE A 375 -5.93 -23.60 6.91
N PRO A 376 -6.96 -23.44 7.77
CA PRO A 376 -8.31 -23.84 7.41
C PRO A 376 -8.88 -22.99 6.27
N GLU A 377 -9.56 -23.61 5.30
CA GLU A 377 -10.23 -22.89 4.21
C GLU A 377 -11.23 -21.84 4.71
N LYS A 378 -11.95 -22.17 5.80
CA LYS A 378 -12.89 -21.25 6.45
C LYS A 378 -12.18 -19.99 6.96
N LEU A 379 -10.96 -20.11 7.48
CA LEU A 379 -10.18 -18.96 7.93
C LEU A 379 -9.79 -18.06 6.76
N VAL A 380 -9.34 -18.65 5.64
CA VAL A 380 -9.02 -17.88 4.42
C VAL A 380 -10.26 -17.18 3.85
N LYS A 381 -11.42 -17.86 3.83
CA LYS A 381 -12.71 -17.25 3.45
C LYS A 381 -13.08 -16.07 4.36
N SER A 382 -12.87 -16.19 5.67
CA SER A 382 -13.08 -15.11 6.63
C SER A 382 -12.14 -13.93 6.40
N LEU A 383 -10.85 -14.18 6.11
CA LEU A 383 -9.88 -13.13 5.79
C LEU A 383 -10.26 -12.35 4.53
N ASN A 384 -10.58 -13.06 3.45
CA ASN A 384 -11.01 -12.45 2.20
C ASN A 384 -12.32 -11.67 2.39
N GLY A 385 -13.29 -12.23 3.12
CA GLY A 385 -14.54 -11.54 3.43
C GLY A 385 -14.32 -10.24 4.23
N ALA A 386 -13.46 -10.27 5.24
CA ALA A 386 -13.14 -9.08 6.04
C ALA A 386 -12.40 -8.00 5.23
N ARG A 387 -11.57 -8.39 4.27
CA ARG A 387 -10.94 -7.46 3.32
C ARG A 387 -12.00 -6.79 2.44
N ASP A 388 -12.90 -7.58 1.87
CA ASP A 388 -13.94 -7.10 0.94
C ASP A 388 -14.99 -6.22 1.62
N MET A 389 -15.09 -6.25 2.96
CA MET A 389 -15.86 -5.28 3.71
C MET A 389 -15.27 -3.87 3.56
N PHE A 390 -16.13 -2.93 3.18
CA PHE A 390 -15.81 -1.52 2.98
C PHE A 390 -14.92 -1.24 1.76
N ALA A 391 -14.93 -2.13 0.77
CA ALA A 391 -14.12 -1.99 -0.43
C ALA A 391 -14.51 -0.74 -1.25
N ALA A 392 -15.79 -0.36 -1.25
CA ALA A 392 -16.24 0.85 -1.95
C ALA A 392 -15.75 2.12 -1.26
N THR A 393 -15.79 2.16 0.07
CA THR A 393 -15.25 3.24 0.90
C THR A 393 -13.74 3.39 0.68
N GLU A 394 -13.00 2.28 0.65
CA GLU A 394 -11.56 2.29 0.35
C GLU A 394 -11.28 2.82 -1.07
N LEU A 395 -12.03 2.34 -2.07
CA LEU A 395 -11.88 2.76 -3.46
C LEU A 395 -12.15 4.27 -3.60
N GLN A 396 -13.21 4.78 -2.96
CA GLN A 396 -13.52 6.20 -2.92
C GLN A 396 -12.34 7.01 -2.35
N ARG A 397 -11.70 6.53 -1.29
CA ARG A 397 -10.50 7.18 -0.71
C ARG A 397 -9.32 7.22 -1.68
N GLN A 398 -9.06 6.13 -2.41
CA GLN A 398 -7.99 6.08 -3.43
C GLN A 398 -8.27 7.02 -4.61
N ILE A 399 -9.54 7.15 -5.02
CA ILE A 399 -9.97 8.11 -6.05
C ILE A 399 -9.73 9.55 -5.55
N PHE A 400 -10.13 9.85 -4.32
CA PHE A 400 -9.87 11.16 -3.71
C PHE A 400 -8.38 11.51 -3.69
N TYR A 401 -7.50 10.59 -3.26
CA TYR A 401 -6.05 10.80 -3.27
C TYR A 401 -5.51 11.06 -4.68
N SER A 402 -6.02 10.32 -5.67
CA SER A 402 -5.66 10.50 -7.07
C SER A 402 -6.10 11.86 -7.60
N LEU A 403 -7.32 12.31 -7.27
CA LEU A 403 -7.82 13.63 -7.67
C LEU A 403 -7.04 14.77 -7.02
N VAL A 404 -6.65 14.63 -5.75
CA VAL A 404 -5.78 15.61 -5.08
C VAL A 404 -4.44 15.70 -5.81
N ASP A 405 -3.79 14.57 -6.07
CA ASP A 405 -2.52 14.51 -6.79
C ASP A 405 -2.59 15.18 -8.18
N GLN A 406 -3.62 14.83 -8.97
CA GLN A 406 -3.86 15.45 -10.28
C GLN A 406 -4.12 16.95 -10.19
N THR A 407 -4.87 17.40 -9.17
CA THR A 407 -5.21 18.82 -9.04
C THR A 407 -4.00 19.65 -8.60
N LEU A 408 -3.19 19.13 -7.68
CA LEU A 408 -2.01 19.84 -7.17
C LEU A 408 -0.92 19.97 -8.23
N PHE A 409 -0.68 18.92 -9.03
CA PHE A 409 0.36 18.92 -10.06
C PHE A 409 -0.14 19.23 -11.48
N GLY A 410 -1.43 19.51 -11.64
CA GLY A 410 -2.06 19.97 -12.88
C GLY A 410 -1.65 21.40 -13.26
N GLU A 411 -2.38 21.96 -14.23
CA GLU A 411 -2.12 23.33 -14.72
C GLU A 411 -2.26 24.34 -13.58
N GLN A 412 -1.26 25.20 -13.43
CA GLN A 412 -1.24 26.23 -12.40
C GLN A 412 -1.86 27.51 -12.97
N LEU A 413 -2.74 28.13 -12.17
CA LEU A 413 -3.29 29.45 -12.50
C LEU A 413 -2.35 30.53 -11.98
N SER A 414 -2.43 31.75 -12.52
CA SER A 414 -1.56 32.88 -12.12
C SER A 414 -1.72 33.35 -10.67
N VAL A 415 -2.64 32.75 -9.89
CA VAL A 415 -2.91 33.08 -8.49
C VAL A 415 -2.36 31.95 -7.60
N PRO A 416 -1.62 32.28 -6.51
CA PRO A 416 -1.18 31.28 -5.53
C PRO A 416 -2.36 30.43 -5.04
N ARG A 417 -2.21 29.10 -5.13
CA ARG A 417 -3.24 28.14 -4.73
C ARG A 417 -3.09 27.81 -3.25
N ASP A 418 -4.18 27.95 -2.49
CA ASP A 418 -4.26 27.38 -1.15
C ASP A 418 -4.52 25.87 -1.24
N THR A 419 -3.48 25.07 -1.02
CA THR A 419 -3.57 23.60 -1.06
C THR A 419 -4.56 23.06 -0.03
N ASN A 420 -4.75 23.75 1.10
CA ASN A 420 -5.71 23.35 2.13
C ASN A 420 -7.13 23.42 1.60
N SER A 421 -7.50 24.57 1.01
CA SER A 421 -8.83 24.78 0.43
C SER A 421 -9.11 23.79 -0.70
N ILE A 422 -8.12 23.49 -1.55
CA ILE A 422 -8.25 22.50 -2.63
C ILE A 422 -8.56 21.11 -2.07
N VAL A 423 -7.74 20.64 -1.13
CA VAL A 423 -7.91 19.32 -0.53
C VAL A 423 -9.24 19.22 0.22
N ALA A 424 -9.63 20.26 0.95
CA ALA A 424 -10.91 20.32 1.65
C ALA A 424 -12.10 20.29 0.67
N HIS A 425 -12.01 21.01 -0.45
CA HIS A 425 -13.03 21.01 -1.49
C HIS A 425 -13.19 19.64 -2.14
N LEU A 426 -12.07 19.03 -2.57
CA LEU A 426 -12.08 17.69 -3.17
C LEU A 426 -12.60 16.62 -2.19
N LYS A 427 -12.22 16.70 -0.91
CA LYS A 427 -12.72 15.77 0.12
C LYS A 427 -14.24 15.86 0.24
N ARG A 428 -14.80 17.08 0.30
CA ARG A 428 -16.26 17.29 0.37
C ARG A 428 -17.01 16.78 -0.86
N GLN A 429 -16.39 16.80 -2.04
CA GLN A 429 -17.04 16.41 -3.28
C GLN A 429 -16.96 14.90 -3.56
N HIS A 430 -15.83 14.27 -3.20
CA HIS A 430 -15.49 12.91 -3.61
C HIS A 430 -15.31 11.93 -2.45
N SER A 431 -15.56 12.34 -1.20
CA SER A 431 -15.51 11.46 -0.03
C SER A 431 -16.73 11.64 0.87
N ASN A 432 -17.19 10.54 1.44
CA ASN A 432 -18.18 10.51 2.52
C ASN A 432 -17.61 11.04 3.84
N GLU A 433 -16.30 10.95 4.02
CA GLU A 433 -15.60 11.39 5.21
C GLU A 433 -15.56 12.92 5.26
N LYS A 434 -15.96 13.51 6.39
CA LYS A 434 -15.94 14.96 6.57
C LYS A 434 -14.52 15.52 6.53
N HIS A 435 -14.38 16.74 6.04
CA HIS A 435 -13.17 17.54 6.27
C HIS A 435 -13.19 18.07 7.71
N VAL A 436 -12.05 17.96 8.39
CA VAL A 436 -11.86 18.47 9.75
C VAL A 436 -10.94 19.69 9.68
N GLU A 437 -11.42 20.82 10.16
CA GLU A 437 -10.63 22.06 10.18
C GLU A 437 -9.33 21.88 11.00
N GLY A 438 -8.24 22.45 10.51
CA GLY A 438 -6.90 22.28 11.09
C GLY A 438 -6.22 20.94 10.76
N THR A 439 -6.76 20.17 9.81
CA THR A 439 -6.12 18.95 9.30
C THR A 439 -5.67 19.09 7.85
N HIS A 440 -4.51 18.51 7.56
CA HIS A 440 -3.67 18.79 6.40
C HIS A 440 -3.00 17.50 5.91
N MET A 441 -3.78 16.46 5.58
CA MET A 441 -3.22 15.15 5.20
C MET A 441 -2.16 15.19 4.08
N HIS A 442 -2.25 16.18 3.19
CA HIS A 442 -1.38 16.38 2.04
C HIS A 442 0.04 16.83 2.42
N ILE A 443 0.29 17.26 3.67
CA ILE A 443 1.65 17.60 4.16
C ILE A 443 2.41 16.37 4.68
N ARG A 444 1.74 15.21 4.73
CA ARG A 444 2.34 13.92 5.10
C ARG A 444 2.26 12.88 3.99
N PHE A 445 1.73 13.25 2.82
CA PHE A 445 1.48 12.32 1.75
C PHE A 445 2.74 12.13 0.89
N SER A 446 3.62 11.24 1.38
CA SER A 446 4.93 10.95 0.76
C SER A 446 4.86 10.47 -0.69
N HIS A 447 3.70 9.99 -1.16
CA HIS A 447 3.52 9.60 -2.56
C HIS A 447 3.67 10.75 -3.53
N PHE A 448 3.46 12.00 -3.10
CA PHE A 448 3.78 13.15 -3.95
C PHE A 448 5.27 13.20 -4.34
N LEU A 449 6.16 12.60 -3.56
CA LEU A 449 7.59 12.64 -3.82
C LEU A 449 7.98 11.75 -5.00
N THR A 450 7.47 10.51 -5.02
CA THR A 450 7.85 9.46 -5.98
C THR A 450 6.82 9.24 -7.08
N TYR A 451 5.54 9.49 -6.81
CA TYR A 451 4.40 9.30 -7.72
C TYR A 451 3.64 10.62 -7.99
N GLY A 452 4.28 11.78 -7.82
CA GLY A 452 3.61 13.07 -8.07
C GLY A 452 3.02 13.13 -9.49
N ALA A 453 1.74 13.48 -9.58
CA ALA A 453 0.89 13.41 -10.78
C ALA A 453 0.65 12.00 -11.37
N GLY A 454 1.01 10.96 -10.64
CA GLY A 454 0.94 9.56 -11.04
C GLY A 454 0.18 8.66 -10.08
N TYR A 455 -0.41 9.17 -8.99
CA TYR A 455 -1.03 8.32 -7.96
C TYR A 455 -2.21 7.48 -8.48
N TYR A 456 -2.85 7.91 -9.57
CA TYR A 456 -3.89 7.15 -10.26
C TYR A 456 -3.41 5.78 -10.78
N SER A 457 -2.09 5.60 -10.95
CA SER A 457 -1.48 4.35 -11.43
C SER A 457 -1.85 3.14 -10.59
N TYR A 458 -2.05 3.31 -9.29
CA TYR A 458 -2.50 2.23 -8.40
C TYR A 458 -3.88 1.71 -8.78
N LEU A 459 -4.80 2.59 -9.21
CA LEU A 459 -6.13 2.19 -9.67
C LEU A 459 -6.05 1.49 -11.04
N TYR A 460 -5.19 1.96 -11.94
CA TYR A 460 -4.94 1.30 -13.23
C TYR A 460 -4.44 -0.12 -13.02
N ALA A 461 -3.37 -0.26 -12.23
CA ALA A 461 -2.76 -1.53 -11.92
C ALA A 461 -3.72 -2.51 -11.23
N LYS A 462 -4.57 -2.04 -10.30
CA LYS A 462 -5.60 -2.89 -9.70
C LYS A 462 -6.59 -3.43 -10.73
N CYS A 463 -7.03 -2.59 -11.68
CA CYS A 463 -7.97 -3.02 -12.71
C CYS A 463 -7.33 -4.01 -13.70
N PHE A 464 -6.08 -3.77 -14.12
CA PHE A 464 -5.33 -4.71 -14.94
C PHE A 464 -5.08 -6.03 -14.21
N ALA A 465 -4.63 -5.99 -12.95
CA ALA A 465 -4.37 -7.17 -12.14
C ALA A 465 -5.63 -8.02 -11.92
N ALA A 466 -6.78 -7.39 -11.62
CA ALA A 466 -8.07 -8.08 -11.48
C ALA A 466 -8.46 -8.80 -12.78
N THR A 467 -8.30 -8.12 -13.92
CA THR A 467 -8.61 -8.72 -15.23
C THR A 467 -7.66 -9.86 -15.59
N ILE A 468 -6.35 -9.71 -15.34
CA ILE A 468 -5.36 -10.79 -15.55
C ILE A 468 -5.67 -11.98 -14.64
N TRP A 469 -5.95 -11.72 -13.35
CA TRP A 469 -6.28 -12.77 -12.41
C TRP A 469 -7.50 -13.56 -12.86
N LYS A 470 -8.61 -12.87 -13.14
CA LYS A 470 -9.88 -13.48 -13.55
C LYS A 470 -9.76 -14.28 -14.85
N LYS A 471 -9.11 -13.73 -15.88
CA LYS A 471 -9.03 -14.37 -17.20
C LYS A 471 -7.99 -15.49 -17.28
N LEU A 472 -6.90 -15.41 -16.51
CA LEU A 472 -5.73 -16.27 -16.72
C LEU A 472 -5.31 -17.11 -15.50
N CYS A 473 -5.49 -16.58 -14.28
CA CYS A 473 -4.91 -17.19 -13.07
C CYS A 473 -5.94 -17.90 -12.19
N GLN A 474 -7.20 -17.46 -12.22
CA GLN A 474 -8.21 -17.87 -11.24
C GLN A 474 -8.58 -19.37 -11.31
N GLU A 475 -8.61 -19.99 -12.49
CA GLU A 475 -8.99 -21.40 -12.60
C GLU A 475 -7.95 -22.34 -11.97
N ASP A 476 -6.66 -22.11 -12.24
CA ASP A 476 -5.55 -22.82 -11.61
C ASP A 476 -4.38 -21.86 -11.34
N PRO A 477 -4.31 -21.27 -10.13
CA PRO A 477 -3.30 -20.28 -9.78
C PRO A 477 -1.88 -20.82 -9.93
N LEU A 478 -1.64 -22.11 -9.70
CA LEU A 478 -0.31 -22.72 -9.72
C LEU A 478 0.01 -23.42 -11.05
N SER A 479 -0.75 -23.13 -12.11
CA SER A 479 -0.55 -23.70 -13.44
C SER A 479 0.80 -23.28 -14.04
N PRO A 480 1.65 -24.24 -14.45
CA PRO A 480 2.90 -23.94 -15.17
C PRO A 480 2.65 -23.27 -16.52
N THR A 481 1.52 -23.58 -17.17
CA THR A 481 1.12 -22.94 -18.44
C THR A 481 0.84 -21.46 -18.23
N THR A 482 0.07 -21.12 -17.18
CA THR A 482 -0.18 -19.72 -16.79
C THR A 482 1.12 -19.01 -16.45
N GLY A 483 2.00 -19.64 -15.66
CA GLY A 483 3.29 -19.05 -15.33
C GLY A 483 4.21 -18.84 -16.54
N THR A 484 4.18 -19.73 -17.53
CA THR A 484 4.88 -19.55 -18.81
C THR A 484 4.34 -18.34 -19.58
N LEU A 485 3.02 -18.16 -19.62
CA LEU A 485 2.39 -16.98 -20.25
C LEU A 485 2.76 -15.70 -19.49
N LEU A 486 2.65 -15.67 -18.16
CA LEU A 486 3.09 -14.53 -17.36
C LEU A 486 4.56 -14.19 -17.62
N ARG A 487 5.45 -15.18 -17.65
CA ARG A 487 6.86 -14.95 -17.92
C ARG A 487 7.10 -14.41 -19.33
N THR A 488 6.58 -15.09 -20.35
CA THR A 488 6.93 -14.85 -21.76
C THR A 488 6.10 -13.75 -22.42
N LYS A 489 4.95 -13.37 -21.86
CA LYS A 489 4.08 -12.33 -22.43
C LYS A 489 4.05 -11.05 -21.59
N LEU A 490 4.41 -11.11 -20.31
CA LEU A 490 4.39 -9.95 -19.41
C LEU A 490 5.79 -9.63 -18.87
N LEU A 491 6.37 -10.52 -18.06
CA LEU A 491 7.52 -10.17 -17.21
C LEU A 491 8.85 -10.07 -17.97
N GLN A 492 9.05 -10.85 -19.04
CA GLN A 492 10.34 -10.92 -19.73
C GLN A 492 10.71 -9.61 -20.45
N TYR A 493 9.71 -8.81 -20.84
CA TYR A 493 9.95 -7.62 -21.66
C TYR A 493 10.39 -6.42 -20.84
N GLY A 494 10.12 -6.38 -19.53
CA GLY A 494 10.23 -5.16 -18.75
C GLY A 494 9.55 -3.99 -19.50
N GLY A 495 10.23 -2.87 -19.65
CA GLY A 495 9.82 -1.71 -20.46
C GLY A 495 10.22 -1.72 -21.92
N ALA A 496 10.69 -2.86 -22.47
CA ALA A 496 11.11 -2.94 -23.87
C ALA A 496 9.94 -3.15 -24.85
N LYS A 497 8.71 -3.24 -24.33
CA LYS A 497 7.48 -3.39 -25.12
C LYS A 497 6.37 -2.54 -24.52
N GLU A 498 5.52 -2.00 -25.38
CA GLU A 498 4.41 -1.15 -24.97
C GLU A 498 3.42 -1.91 -24.05
N PRO A 499 3.00 -1.33 -22.92
CA PRO A 499 2.11 -1.98 -21.96
C PRO A 499 0.78 -2.46 -22.56
N ALA A 500 0.18 -1.70 -23.48
CA ALA A 500 -1.07 -2.08 -24.12
C ALA A 500 -0.93 -3.38 -24.93
N ASP A 501 0.19 -3.54 -25.64
CA ASP A 501 0.50 -4.75 -26.39
C ASP A 501 0.79 -5.93 -25.44
N LEU A 502 1.51 -5.70 -24.33
CA LEU A 502 1.76 -6.72 -23.31
C LEU A 502 0.45 -7.26 -22.73
N LEU A 503 -0.46 -6.37 -22.36
CA LEU A 503 -1.75 -6.72 -21.76
C LEU A 503 -2.65 -7.46 -22.76
N THR A 504 -2.72 -6.98 -24.01
CA THR A 504 -3.55 -7.58 -25.06
C THR A 504 -3.00 -8.94 -25.48
N ASP A 505 -1.69 -9.10 -25.63
CA ASP A 505 -1.06 -10.40 -25.93
C ASP A 505 -1.23 -11.43 -24.81
N LEU A 506 -1.37 -10.98 -23.56
CA LEU A 506 -1.51 -11.84 -22.40
C LEU A 506 -2.94 -12.37 -22.22
N VAL A 507 -3.96 -11.51 -22.33
CA VAL A 507 -5.36 -11.87 -21.99
C VAL A 507 -6.40 -11.50 -23.05
N GLY A 508 -5.96 -11.05 -24.23
CA GLY A 508 -6.81 -10.64 -25.34
C GLY A 508 -7.54 -9.32 -25.10
N ASP A 509 -8.56 -9.08 -25.94
CA ASP A 509 -9.36 -7.85 -25.92
C ASP A 509 -10.12 -7.65 -24.59
N GLY A 510 -10.44 -6.40 -24.28
CA GLY A 510 -11.24 -6.02 -23.11
C GLY A 510 -10.47 -5.94 -21.80
N ILE A 511 -9.14 -5.77 -21.84
CA ILE A 511 -8.33 -5.34 -20.69
C ILE A 511 -8.05 -3.83 -20.72
N VAL A 512 -8.01 -3.24 -21.92
CA VAL A 512 -7.78 -1.82 -22.17
C VAL A 512 -8.96 -1.21 -22.94
N ARG A 513 -9.23 0.08 -22.71
CA ARG A 513 -10.18 0.91 -23.46
C ARG A 513 -9.46 2.18 -23.94
N TYR A 514 -9.75 2.63 -25.15
CA TYR A 514 -9.22 3.88 -25.68
C TYR A 514 -10.17 5.04 -25.39
N HIS A 515 -9.66 6.13 -24.82
CA HIS A 515 -10.43 7.31 -24.44
C HIS A 515 -9.62 8.58 -24.67
N ASN A 516 -10.14 9.52 -25.48
CA ASN A 516 -9.51 10.81 -25.79
C ASN A 516 -8.01 10.75 -26.14
N GLY A 517 -7.59 9.73 -26.89
CA GLY A 517 -6.20 9.54 -27.31
C GLY A 517 -5.32 8.80 -26.31
N GLY A 518 -5.82 8.54 -25.09
CA GLY A 518 -5.16 7.73 -24.08
C GLY A 518 -5.81 6.36 -23.89
N ILE A 519 -5.19 5.57 -23.02
CA ILE A 519 -5.63 4.22 -22.66
C ILE A 519 -6.03 4.22 -21.19
N VAL A 520 -7.22 3.70 -20.91
CA VAL A 520 -7.73 3.45 -19.55
C VAL A 520 -7.97 1.94 -19.38
N PRO A 521 -7.91 1.39 -18.16
CA PRO A 521 -8.25 -0.02 -17.96
C PRO A 521 -9.74 -0.29 -18.18
N ASP A 522 -10.06 -1.52 -18.54
CA ASP A 522 -11.40 -2.06 -18.28
C ASP A 522 -11.59 -2.27 -16.77
N VAL A 523 -12.67 -1.72 -16.23
CA VAL A 523 -12.93 -1.72 -14.78
C VAL A 523 -13.83 -2.89 -14.35
N THR A 524 -14.36 -3.68 -15.29
CA THR A 524 -15.42 -4.67 -15.03
C THR A 524 -14.99 -5.70 -13.99
N SER A 525 -13.83 -6.34 -14.19
CA SER A 525 -13.31 -7.34 -13.25
C SER A 525 -13.08 -6.77 -11.85
N CYS A 526 -12.55 -5.55 -11.77
CA CYS A 526 -12.30 -4.85 -10.51
C CYS A 526 -13.61 -4.54 -9.75
N LEU A 527 -14.62 -4.03 -10.46
CA LEU A 527 -15.92 -3.70 -9.88
C LEU A 527 -16.73 -4.95 -9.48
N GLU A 528 -16.63 -6.05 -10.23
CA GLU A 528 -17.25 -7.33 -9.86
C GLU A 528 -16.70 -7.88 -8.55
N GLU A 529 -15.38 -7.84 -8.35
CA GLU A 529 -14.74 -8.29 -7.11
C GLU A 529 -15.22 -7.47 -5.91
N MET A 530 -15.45 -6.17 -6.11
CA MET A 530 -15.99 -5.26 -5.10
C MET A 530 -17.51 -5.34 -4.95
N LYS A 531 -18.19 -6.19 -5.73
CA LYS A 531 -19.66 -6.32 -5.79
C LYS A 531 -20.36 -4.97 -6.07
N LEU A 532 -19.73 -4.15 -6.90
CA LEU A 532 -20.24 -2.85 -7.35
C LEU A 532 -21.09 -2.94 -8.61
N LEU A 533 -21.08 -4.08 -9.30
CA LEU A 533 -21.99 -4.35 -10.40
C LEU A 533 -23.23 -5.08 -9.88
N ASP A 534 -24.32 -4.34 -9.70
CA ASP A 534 -25.66 -4.94 -9.61
C ASP A 534 -26.01 -5.64 -10.93
N ASP A 535 -26.85 -6.68 -10.87
CA ASP A 535 -27.35 -7.42 -12.04
C ASP A 535 -27.98 -6.52 -13.12
N LYS A 536 -28.35 -5.27 -12.78
CA LYS A 536 -28.88 -4.26 -13.71
C LYS A 536 -27.83 -3.66 -14.66
N ASN A 537 -26.54 -3.62 -14.28
CA ASN A 537 -25.48 -3.01 -15.09
C ASN A 537 -24.81 -3.98 -16.07
N ARG A 538 -25.17 -5.27 -16.05
CA ARG A 538 -24.66 -6.29 -17.00
C ARG A 538 -25.06 -6.03 -18.47
N HIS A 539 -25.89 -5.03 -18.74
CA HIS A 539 -26.41 -4.75 -20.09
C HIS A 539 -25.86 -3.48 -20.77
N ILE A 540 -24.89 -2.79 -20.18
CA ILE A 540 -24.31 -1.57 -20.78
C ILE A 540 -22.99 -1.85 -21.53
N GLY A 541 -22.47 -3.09 -21.49
CA GLY A 541 -21.25 -3.51 -22.19
C GLY A 541 -21.49 -4.50 -23.33
N LYS A 542 -22.36 -4.17 -24.29
CA LYS A 542 -22.43 -4.86 -25.59
C LYS A 542 -22.25 -3.88 -26.74
#